data_AF-T1CEI9-F1
#
_entry.id   AF-T1CEI9-F1
#
_cell.length_a   1.000
_cell.length_b   1.000
_cell.length_c   1.000
_cell.angle_alpha   90.00
_cell.angle_beta   90.00
_cell.angle_gamma   90.00
#
_symmetry.space_group_name_H-M   'P 1'
#
loop_
_entity.id
_entity.type
_entity.pdbx_description
1 polymer ?
#
loop_
_entity_poly.entity_id
_entity_poly.type
_entity_poly.pdbx_seq_one_letter_code
_entity_poly.pdbx_strand_id
1 'polypeptide(L)' 'MGALMSTSTALIARPCDLAVVGPIGSVDSYVERVSRIPVLDREAERALAERFREHGDLDAARKLVLSHLRFVVHIARG' A
#
# COMPACT_ATOMS: atom_id res chain seq x y z
N MET A 1 -9.72 -5.05 59.97
CA MET A 1 -10.14 -6.11 59.03
C MET A 1 -11.20 -5.51 58.12
N GLY A 2 -11.05 -5.19 56.83
CA GLY A 2 -10.01 -5.30 55.82
C GLY A 2 -10.70 -4.79 54.55
N ALA A 3 -10.35 -3.60 54.07
CA ALA A 3 -11.01 -2.95 52.94
C ALA A 3 -9.96 -2.38 51.98
N LEU A 4 -9.98 -2.94 50.76
CA LEU A 4 -9.70 -2.30 49.47
C LEU A 4 -8.41 -1.48 49.33
N MET A 5 -7.39 -2.08 48.71
CA MET A 5 -6.60 -1.37 47.70
C MET A 5 -6.56 -2.23 46.43
N SER A 6 -7.38 -1.82 45.46
CA SER A 6 -7.40 -2.36 44.11
C SER A 6 -6.07 -1.99 43.42
N THR A 7 -5.22 -2.98 43.17
CA THR A 7 -4.03 -2.81 42.34
C THR A 7 -4.47 -2.64 40.89
N SER A 8 -4.56 -1.37 40.46
CA SER A 8 -4.83 -0.97 39.08
C SER A 8 -3.72 -1.50 38.17
N THR A 9 -3.96 -2.63 37.50
CA THR A 9 -3.07 -3.14 36.46
C THR A 9 -3.23 -2.27 35.22
N ALA A 10 -2.29 -1.34 35.02
CA ALA A 10 -2.23 -0.51 33.82
C ALA A 10 -2.09 -1.39 32.57
N LEU A 11 -2.95 -1.15 31.57
CA LEU A 11 -2.85 -1.74 30.24
C LEU A 11 -1.57 -1.24 29.57
N ILE A 12 -0.53 -2.08 29.57
CA ILE A 12 0.62 -1.88 28.68
C ILE A 12 0.06 -1.92 27.26
N ALA A 13 0.09 -0.77 26.58
CA ALA A 13 -0.11 -0.74 25.13
C ALA A 13 0.91 -1.71 24.55
N ARG A 14 0.43 -2.84 24.01
CA ARG A 14 1.29 -3.68 23.20
C ARG A 14 1.78 -2.77 22.07
N PRO A 15 3.09 -2.71 21.78
CA PRO A 15 3.51 -2.08 20.56
C PRO A 15 2.73 -2.81 19.46
N CYS A 16 1.82 -2.09 18.81
CA CYS A 16 1.34 -2.48 17.51
C CYS A 16 2.55 -2.33 16.59
N ASP A 17 3.43 -3.34 16.62
CA ASP A 17 3.86 -3.95 15.39
C ASP A 17 2.57 -4.33 14.69
N LEU A 18 2.04 -3.37 13.93
CA LEU A 18 0.89 -3.56 13.08
C LEU A 18 1.31 -4.70 12.17
N ALA A 19 0.88 -5.87 12.59
CA ALA A 19 0.86 -7.09 11.87
C ALA A 19 0.28 -6.78 10.49
N VAL A 20 1.18 -6.46 9.56
CA VAL A 20 1.09 -6.86 8.15
C VAL A 20 1.16 -8.40 8.16
N VAL A 21 0.17 -9.01 8.80
CA VAL A 21 -0.08 -10.45 8.88
C VAL A 21 -1.51 -10.63 8.37
N GLY A 22 -1.74 -10.12 7.16
CA GLY A 22 -2.66 -10.74 6.22
C GLY A 22 -1.83 -11.47 5.16
N PRO A 23 -2.43 -12.19 4.19
CA PRO A 23 -1.70 -12.90 3.12
C PRO A 23 -0.93 -11.97 2.16
N ILE A 24 -0.91 -10.68 2.46
CA ILE A 24 -0.03 -9.67 1.90
C ILE A 24 1.32 -9.82 2.60
N GLY A 25 2.32 -10.39 1.91
CA GLY A 25 3.67 -10.52 2.44
C GLY A 25 4.24 -9.18 2.94
N SER A 26 5.39 -9.26 3.64
CA SER A 26 6.16 -8.10 4.13
C SER A 26 6.20 -6.94 3.13
N VAL A 27 6.44 -5.71 3.62
CA VAL A 27 6.71 -4.53 2.78
C VAL A 27 7.71 -4.85 1.65
N ASP A 28 8.72 -5.67 1.92
CA ASP A 28 9.68 -6.12 0.91
C ASP A 28 9.03 -7.01 -0.17
N SER A 29 8.13 -7.92 0.20
CA SER A 29 7.36 -8.72 -0.76
C SER A 29 6.42 -7.86 -1.60
N TYR A 30 5.84 -6.79 -1.03
CA TYR A 30 5.04 -5.83 -1.79
C TYR A 30 5.91 -5.07 -2.80
N VAL A 31 7.07 -4.58 -2.37
CA VAL A 31 8.03 -3.87 -3.22
C VAL A 31 8.52 -4.76 -4.36
N GLU A 32 8.83 -6.03 -4.09
CA GLU A 32 9.24 -7.00 -5.11
C GLU A 32 8.15 -7.24 -6.16
N ARG A 33 6.88 -7.29 -5.74
CA ARG A 33 5.76 -7.43 -6.68
C ARG A 33 5.62 -6.20 -7.55
N VAL A 34 5.69 -5.00 -6.96
CA VAL A 34 5.62 -3.74 -7.68
C VAL A 34 6.77 -3.58 -8.66
N SER A 35 7.98 -4.00 -8.31
CA SER A 35 9.16 -3.92 -9.16
C SER A 35 9.13 -4.85 -10.37
N ARG A 36 8.15 -5.75 -10.49
CA ARG A 36 7.94 -6.61 -11.66
C ARG A 36 6.93 -6.03 -12.65
N ILE A 37 6.20 -4.98 -12.28
CA ILE A 37 5.21 -4.35 -13.15
C ILE A 37 5.96 -3.73 -14.36
N PRO A 38 5.51 -3.96 -15.60
CA PRO A 38 6.12 -3.33 -16.77
C PRO A 38 5.84 -1.82 -16.78
N VAL A 39 6.83 -1.05 -17.21
CA VAL A 39 6.66 0.40 -17.45
C VAL A 39 5.95 0.58 -18.79
N LEU A 40 5.05 1.56 -18.85
CA LEU A 40 4.35 1.91 -20.09
C LEU A 40 5.23 2.83 -20.94
N ASP A 41 5.13 2.69 -22.26
CA ASP A 41 5.61 3.73 -23.17
C ASP A 41 4.67 4.94 -23.14
N ARG A 42 5.13 6.03 -23.75
CA ARG A 42 4.42 7.31 -23.74
C ARG A 42 3.08 7.24 -24.47
N GLU A 43 3.05 6.53 -25.58
CA GLU A 43 1.86 6.37 -26.42
C GLU A 43 0.78 5.57 -25.69
N ALA A 44 1.14 4.48 -25.02
CA ALA A 44 0.23 3.65 -24.23
C ALA A 44 -0.29 4.40 -22.99
N GLU A 45 0.57 5.17 -22.31
CA GLU A 45 0.14 6.01 -21.19
C GLU A 45 -0.91 7.02 -21.63
N ARG A 46 -0.66 7.72 -22.74
CA ARG A 46 -1.60 8.68 -23.30
C ARG A 46 -2.93 8.03 -23.67
N ALA A 47 -2.90 6.89 -24.35
CA ALA A 47 -4.11 6.17 -24.74
C ALA A 47 -4.93 5.71 -23.53
N LEU A 48 -4.29 5.23 -22.46
CA LEU A 48 -4.99 4.86 -21.22
C LEU A 48 -5.57 6.09 -20.51
N ALA A 49 -4.85 7.22 -20.51
CA ALA A 49 -5.33 8.46 -19.90
C ALA A 49 -6.55 9.02 -20.66
N GLU A 50 -6.50 9.02 -21.99
CA GLU A 50 -7.63 9.43 -22.84
C GLU A 50 -8.85 8.52 -22.60
N ARG A 51 -8.66 7.20 -22.58
CA ARG A 51 -9.74 6.24 -22.25
C ARG A 51 -10.39 6.50 -20.89
N PHE A 52 -9.59 6.71 -19.84
CA PHE A 52 -10.13 6.99 -18.52
C PHE A 52 -10.89 8.34 -18.51
N ARG A 53 -10.33 9.38 -19.13
CA ARG A 53 -10.93 10.72 -19.12
C ARG A 53 -12.21 10.82 -19.94
N GLU A 54 -12.25 10.19 -21.10
CA GLU A 54 -13.37 10.30 -22.04
C GLU A 54 -14.48 9.27 -21.74
N HIS A 55 -14.09 8.07 -21.29
CA HIS A 55 -15.01 6.94 -21.15
C HIS A 55 -15.19 6.48 -19.70
N GLY A 56 -14.50 7.08 -18.73
CA GLY A 56 -14.57 6.68 -17.32
C GLY A 56 -13.97 5.30 -17.05
N ASP A 57 -13.08 4.83 -17.93
CA ASP A 57 -12.52 3.48 -17.89
C ASP A 57 -11.62 3.26 -16.66
N LEU A 58 -12.18 2.64 -15.62
CA LEU A 58 -11.49 2.36 -14.36
C LEU A 58 -10.35 1.35 -14.52
N ASP A 59 -10.42 0.46 -15.52
CA ASP A 59 -9.32 -0.46 -15.80
C ASP A 59 -8.14 0.26 -16.44
N ALA A 60 -8.41 1.27 -17.27
CA ALA A 60 -7.37 2.16 -17.78
C ALA A 60 -6.70 2.96 -16.65
N ALA A 61 -7.49 3.52 -15.72
CA ALA A 61 -6.96 4.19 -14.52
C ALA A 61 -6.12 3.24 -13.65
N ARG A 62 -6.62 2.02 -13.42
CA ARG A 62 -5.89 1.00 -12.64
C ARG A 62 -4.53 0.68 -13.28
N LYS A 63 -4.47 0.51 -14.60
CA LYS A 63 -3.22 0.26 -15.33
C LYS A 63 -2.23 1.41 -15.17
N LEU A 64 -2.70 2.64 -15.31
CA LEU A 64 -1.88 3.84 -15.08
C LEU A 64 -1.33 3.88 -13.66
N VAL A 65 -2.15 3.64 -12.64
CA VAL A 65 -1.68 3.65 -11.25
C VAL A 65 -0.62 2.56 -11.03
N LEU A 66 -0.89 1.34 -11.47
CA LEU A 66 0.01 0.20 -11.27
C LEU A 66 1.38 0.41 -11.94
N SER A 67 1.44 0.93 -13.16
CA SER A 67 2.70 1.18 -13.86
C SER A 67 3.57 2.21 -13.14
N HIS A 68 2.96 3.18 -12.45
CA HIS A 68 3.64 4.24 -11.72
C HIS A 68 4.09 3.84 -10.31
N LEU A 69 3.63 2.71 -9.76
CA LEU A 69 3.99 2.30 -8.40
C LEU A 69 5.50 2.09 -8.22
N ARG A 70 6.21 1.66 -9.27
CA ARG A 70 7.68 1.52 -9.24
C ARG A 70 8.37 2.82 -8.90
N PHE A 71 7.91 3.91 -9.51
CA PHE A 71 8.43 5.25 -9.27
C PHE A 71 8.11 5.71 -7.86
N VAL A 72 6.87 5.52 -7.39
CA VAL A 72 6.47 5.84 -6.02
C VAL A 72 7.33 5.12 -4.98
N VAL A 73 7.57 3.81 -5.18
CA VAL A 73 8.43 3.01 -4.30
C VAL A 73 9.87 3.53 -4.31
N HIS A 74 10.40 3.90 -5.47
CA HIS A 74 11.74 4.47 -5.59
C HIS A 74 11.85 5.77 -4.77
N ILE A 75 10.90 6.70 -4.93
CA ILE A 75 10.87 7.96 -4.17
C ILE A 75 10.71 7.71 -2.66
N ALA A 76 9.89 6.74 -2.27
CA ALA A 76 9.64 6.44 -0.86
C ALA A 76 10.83 5.80 -0.13
N ARG A 77 11.72 5.12 -0.85
CA ARG A 77 12.91 4.46 -0.26
C ARG A 77 14.10 5.41 -0.06
N GLY A 78 14.13 6.56 -0.74
CA GLY A 78 15.22 7.53 -0.67
C GLY A 78 16.32 7.27 -1.68
#